data_AF-A0AAE0ISR1-F1
#
_entry.id   AF-A0AAE0ISR1-F1
#
_cell.length_a   1.000
_cell.length_b   1.000
_cell.length_c   1.000
_cell.angle_alpha   90.00
_cell.angle_beta   90.00
_cell.angle_gamma   90.00
#
_symmetry.space_group_name_H-M   'P 1'
#
loop_
_entity.id
_entity.type
_entity.pdbx_description
1 polymer ?
#
loop_
_entity_poly.entity_id
_entity_poly.type
_entity_poly.pdbx_seq_one_letter_code
_entity_poly.pdbx_strand_id
1 'polypeptide(L)'
;MRFLAVFLALVATAVAVPTTPPPPVQTCKPATYACAKNPKTGVDGWQVCDVLNHWIYAGDCPPNTVCKFLVANGSPYCLPK
;
A
#
# COMPACT_ATOMS: atom_id res chain seq x y z
N MET A 1 -61.01 -29.51 -11.23
CA MET A 1 -59.96 -28.77 -11.95
C MET A 1 -59.95 -27.36 -11.37
N ARG A 2 -59.01 -27.04 -10.47
CA ARG A 2 -57.62 -26.57 -10.71
C ARG A 2 -57.57 -25.05 -10.49
N PHE A 3 -57.50 -24.64 -9.23
CA PHE A 3 -57.13 -23.27 -8.87
C PHE A 3 -55.61 -23.22 -8.70
N LEU A 4 -54.94 -22.74 -9.75
CA LEU A 4 -53.52 -22.40 -9.77
C LEU A 4 -53.33 -21.11 -8.98
N ALA A 5 -52.61 -21.15 -7.86
CA ALA A 5 -52.01 -19.96 -7.27
C ALA A 5 -50.93 -20.34 -6.25
N VAL A 6 -49.66 -20.38 -6.66
CA VAL A 6 -48.55 -19.96 -5.80
C VAL A 6 -47.48 -19.34 -6.69
N PHE A 7 -47.47 -18.01 -6.76
CA PHE A 7 -46.37 -17.23 -7.35
C PHE A 7 -45.27 -17.09 -6.31
N LEU A 8 -44.19 -17.87 -6.44
CA LEU A 8 -42.95 -17.71 -5.68
C LEU A 8 -42.10 -16.63 -6.36
N ALA A 9 -42.24 -15.38 -5.91
CA ALA A 9 -41.33 -14.30 -6.30
C ALA A 9 -40.03 -14.41 -5.48
N LEU A 10 -38.99 -14.98 -6.07
CA LEU A 10 -37.65 -15.04 -5.50
C LEU A 10 -36.97 -13.68 -5.74
N VAL A 11 -36.96 -12.81 -4.72
CA VAL A 11 -36.27 -11.51 -4.80
C VAL A 11 -34.78 -11.75 -4.54
N ALA A 12 -33.97 -11.80 -5.61
CA ALA A 12 -32.52 -11.85 -5.52
C ALA A 12 -32.01 -10.43 -5.16
N THR A 13 -31.59 -10.24 -3.91
CA THR A 13 -30.89 -9.02 -3.49
C THR A 13 -29.45 -9.05 -4.02
N ALA A 14 -29.19 -8.31 -5.09
CA ALA A 14 -27.83 -8.07 -5.56
C ALA A 14 -27.13 -7.14 -4.54
N VAL A 15 -26.29 -7.71 -3.67
CA VAL A 15 -25.36 -6.94 -2.85
C VAL A 15 -24.28 -6.36 -3.75
N ALA A 16 -24.35 -5.05 -4.01
CA ALA A 16 -23.27 -4.32 -4.65
C ALA A 16 -22.04 -4.34 -3.73
N VAL A 17 -21.00 -5.08 -4.11
CA VAL A 17 -19.70 -5.03 -3.43
C VAL A 17 -19.12 -3.64 -3.73
N PRO A 18 -18.81 -2.81 -2.72
CA PRO A 18 -18.13 -1.56 -2.94
C PRO A 18 -16.75 -1.87 -3.53
N THR A 19 -16.59 -1.65 -4.84
CA THR A 19 -15.31 -1.71 -5.53
C THR A 19 -14.60 -0.39 -5.26
N THR A 20 -14.06 -0.22 -4.05
CA THR A 20 -13.10 0.85 -3.80
C THR A 20 -11.94 0.62 -4.77
N PRO A 21 -11.63 1.55 -5.69
CA PRO A 21 -10.46 1.42 -6.53
C PRO A 21 -9.24 1.24 -5.62
N PRO A 22 -8.34 0.29 -5.90
CA PRO A 22 -7.11 0.19 -5.14
C PRO A 22 -6.42 1.57 -5.17
N PRO A 23 -5.83 2.01 -4.05
CA PRO A 23 -5.11 3.28 -4.02
C PRO A 23 -4.11 3.31 -5.18
N PRO A 24 -3.91 4.48 -5.84
CA PRO A 24 -3.00 4.59 -6.96
C PRO A 24 -1.67 3.96 -6.56
N VAL A 25 -1.29 2.90 -7.27
CA VAL A 25 -0.02 2.22 -7.07
C VAL A 25 1.04 3.30 -7.27
N GLN A 26 1.75 3.67 -6.21
CA GLN A 26 2.87 4.59 -6.34
C GLN A 26 3.92 3.88 -7.19
N THR A 27 3.94 4.22 -8.48
CA THR A 27 4.86 3.64 -9.44
C THR A 27 6.25 4.22 -9.21
N CYS A 28 7.23 3.35 -9.06
CA CYS A 28 8.63 3.73 -8.89
C CYS A 28 9.51 2.97 -9.88
N LYS A 29 10.74 3.45 -10.12
CA LYS A 29 11.71 2.74 -10.95
C LYS A 29 12.43 1.67 -10.10
N PRO A 30 12.54 0.41 -10.55
CA PRO A 30 13.24 -0.64 -9.81
C PRO A 30 14.67 -0.22 -9.46
N ALA A 31 15.17 -0.70 -8.30
CA ALA A 31 16.46 -0.32 -7.74
C ALA A 31 16.60 1.18 -7.41
N THR A 32 15.47 1.86 -7.14
CA THR A 32 15.44 3.19 -6.52
C THR A 32 15.15 3.06 -5.04
N TYR A 33 15.70 3.96 -4.25
CA TYR A 33 15.53 4.02 -2.81
C TYR A 33 14.91 5.37 -2.43
N ALA A 34 14.22 5.42 -1.29
CA ALA A 34 13.73 6.67 -0.72
C ALA A 34 13.67 6.59 0.80
N CYS A 35 13.76 7.74 1.46
CA CYS A 35 13.36 7.84 2.86
C CYS A 35 11.84 7.67 2.97
N ALA A 36 11.42 6.99 4.03
CA ALA A 36 10.02 6.71 4.31
C ALA A 36 9.76 6.68 5.82
N LYS A 37 8.49 6.61 6.18
CA LYS A 37 8.04 6.33 7.53
C LYS A 37 7.49 4.92 7.59
N ASN A 38 7.81 4.18 8.65
CA ASN A 38 7.21 2.88 8.89
C ASN A 38 5.68 3.06 8.95
N PRO A 39 4.90 2.36 8.11
CA PRO A 39 3.46 2.56 8.04
C PRO A 39 2.71 2.11 9.30
N LYS A 40 3.34 1.30 10.16
CA LYS A 40 2.77 0.80 11.42
C LYS A 40 3.18 1.63 12.63
N THR A 41 4.45 2.04 12.70
CA THR A 41 5.03 2.69 13.90
C THR A 41 5.32 4.17 13.73
N GLY A 42 5.38 4.68 12.49
CA GLY A 42 5.76 6.07 12.20
C GLY A 42 7.26 6.37 12.40
N VAL A 43 8.08 5.35 12.65
CA VAL A 43 9.54 5.49 12.78
C VAL A 43 10.16 5.85 11.43
N ASP A 44 11.20 6.70 11.43
CA ASP A 44 11.98 7.00 10.22
C ASP A 44 12.65 5.74 9.68
N GLY A 45 12.71 5.58 8.37
CA GLY A 45 13.38 4.46 7.73
C GLY A 45 13.50 4.66 6.24
N TRP A 46 13.57 3.56 5.50
CA TRP A 46 13.67 3.62 4.05
C TRP A 46 12.78 2.59 3.36
N GLN A 47 12.54 2.85 2.08
CA GLN A 47 11.83 1.96 1.18
C GLN A 47 12.66 1.72 -0.09
N VAL A 48 12.43 0.58 -0.71
CA VAL A 48 13.07 0.14 -1.95
C VAL A 48 11.98 -0.06 -2.99
N CYS A 49 12.26 0.34 -4.22
CA CYS A 49 11.39 0.01 -5.33
C CYS A 49 11.68 -1.41 -5.82
N ASP A 50 10.68 -2.28 -5.76
CA ASP A 50 10.79 -3.65 -6.27
C ASP A 50 10.72 -3.72 -7.81
N VAL A 51 10.84 -4.93 -8.36
CA VAL A 51 10.80 -5.18 -9.82
C VAL A 51 9.40 -5.04 -10.43
N LEU A 52 8.36 -4.93 -9.60
CA LEU A 52 6.98 -4.69 -10.03
C LEU A 52 6.63 -3.20 -10.00
N ASN A 53 7.62 -2.32 -9.75
CA ASN A 53 7.45 -0.88 -9.62
C ASN A 53 6.68 -0.46 -8.36
N HIS A 54 6.75 -1.25 -7.29
CA HIS A 54 6.11 -0.94 -6.01
C HIS A 54 7.14 -0.50 -4.97
N TRP A 55 6.78 0.54 -4.20
CA TRP A 55 7.52 0.89 -3.00
C TRP A 55 7.28 -0.13 -1.89
N ILE A 56 8.35 -0.80 -1.47
CA ILE A 56 8.34 -1.73 -0.36
C ILE A 56 9.13 -1.13 0.80
N TYR A 57 8.48 -0.98 1.95
CA TYR A 57 9.16 -0.55 3.16
C TYR A 57 10.21 -1.59 3.56
N ALA A 58 11.46 -1.16 3.70
CA ALA A 58 12.60 -2.06 3.81
C ALA A 58 13.22 -2.11 5.21
N GLY A 59 13.06 -1.06 6.02
CA GLY A 59 13.54 -1.09 7.40
C GLY A 59 13.44 0.24 8.13
N ASP A 60 13.48 0.13 9.46
CA ASP A 60 13.51 1.24 10.39
C ASP A 60 14.94 1.74 10.59
N CYS A 61 15.10 3.04 10.75
CA CYS A 61 16.32 3.64 11.26
C CYS A 61 16.46 3.39 12.77
N PRO A 62 17.69 3.24 13.29
CA PRO A 62 17.93 3.10 14.73
C PRO A 62 17.34 4.25 15.57
N PRO A 63 17.09 4.03 16.87
CA PRO A 63 16.66 5.10 17.78
C PRO A 63 17.58 6.33 17.71
N ASN A 64 16.99 7.52 17.88
CA ASN A 64 17.70 8.82 17.83
C ASN A 64 18.39 9.14 16.49
N THR A 65 17.99 8.49 15.40
CA THR A 65 18.43 8.85 14.05
C THR A 65 17.24 9.30 13.18
N VAL A 66 17.53 9.93 12.05
CA VAL A 66 16.57 10.33 11.01
C VAL A 66 17.06 9.86 9.65
N CYS A 67 16.12 9.50 8.77
CA CYS A 67 16.48 9.19 7.38
C CYS A 67 16.78 10.47 6.61
N LYS A 68 17.94 10.49 5.93
CA LYS A 68 18.34 11.52 4.98
C LYS A 68 18.73 10.85 3.67
N PHE A 69 18.20 11.37 2.56
CA PHE A 69 18.53 10.86 1.23
C PHE A 69 19.75 11.59 0.68
N LEU A 70 20.80 10.84 0.36
CA LEU A 70 22.00 11.37 -0.27
C LEU A 70 21.85 11.28 -1.79
N VAL A 71 21.59 12.43 -2.42
CA VAL A 71 21.40 12.51 -3.88
C VAL A 71 22.66 12.06 -4.65
N ALA A 72 23.85 12.28 -4.10
CA ALA A 72 25.12 11.95 -4.75
C ALA A 72 25.27 10.47 -5.12
N ASN A 73 24.63 9.56 -4.36
CA ASN A 73 24.64 8.12 -4.64
C ASN A 73 23.23 7.49 -4.63
N GLY A 74 22.19 8.32 -4.65
CA GLY A 74 20.80 7.88 -4.69
C GLY A 74 20.38 6.96 -3.53
N SER A 75 20.99 7.11 -2.35
CA SER A 75 20.78 6.19 -1.22
C SER A 75 20.34 6.90 0.07
N PRO A 76 19.45 6.27 0.86
CA PRO A 76 19.06 6.76 2.17
C PRO A 76 20.09 6.37 3.25
N TYR A 77 20.24 7.25 4.24
CA TYR A 77 21.12 7.07 5.39
C TYR A 77 20.40 7.42 6.68
N CYS A 78 20.60 6.62 7.72
CA CYS A 78 20.16 6.94 9.06
C CYS A 78 21.26 7.73 9.76
N LEU A 79 21.03 9.04 9.95
CA LEU A 79 21.99 9.95 10.57
C LEU A 79 21.50 10.35 11.97
N PRO A 80 22.39 10.59 12.95
CA PRO A 80 21.98 11.17 14.23
C PRO A 80 21.15 12.43 14.05
N LYS A 81 20.17 12.61 14.94
CA LYS A 81 19.36 13.84 15.02
C LYS A 81 20.17 15.06 15.40
#